data_AF-A0A2A2Q6V4-F1
#
_entry.id   AF-A0A2A2Q6V4-F1
#
_cell.length_a   1.000
_cell.length_b   1.000
_cell.length_c   1.000
_cell.angle_alpha   90.00
_cell.angle_beta   90.00
_cell.angle_gamma   90.00
#
_symmetry.space_group_name_H-M   'P 1'
#
loop_
_entity.id
_entity.type
_entity.pdbx_description
1 polymer ?
#
loop_
_entity_poly.entity_id
_entity_poly.type
_entity_poly.pdbx_seq_one_letter_code
_entity_poly.pdbx_strand_id
1 'polypeptide(L)'
;MVKGQKVVCINDTFSPTIRTLYKQLPVKDTIYTVREVFLGREKIVKGGDTATVGLLLEELRNPPDPFHQGEQELGFTSERFAPLNELPDEKVEAEEVVGVGAWMPA
;
A
#
# COMPACT_ATOMS: atom_id res chain seq x y z
N MET A 1 -12.82 3.36 0.49
CA MET A 1 -11.84 2.97 1.53
C MET A 1 -12.13 3.76 2.79
N VAL A 2 -12.03 3.13 3.95
CA VAL A 2 -12.35 3.73 5.24
C VAL A 2 -11.19 3.58 6.22
N LYS A 3 -11.11 4.46 7.21
CA LYS A 3 -10.15 4.36 8.31
C LYS A 3 -10.35 3.03 9.06
N GLY A 4 -9.26 2.35 9.39
CA GLY A 4 -9.23 1.03 10.03
C GLY A 4 -9.35 -0.16 9.06
N GLN A 5 -9.59 0.09 7.77
CA GLN A 5 -9.70 -0.99 6.78
C GLN A 5 -8.34 -1.60 6.46
N LYS A 6 -8.29 -2.93 6.34
CA LYS A 6 -7.15 -3.66 5.78
C LYS A 6 -7.16 -3.58 4.26
N VAL A 7 -6.03 -3.19 3.69
CA VAL A 7 -5.83 -3.04 2.25
C VAL A 7 -4.54 -3.73 1.84
N VAL A 8 -4.53 -4.35 0.67
CA VAL A 8 -3.32 -4.96 0.10
C VAL A 8 -2.73 -4.04 -0.95
N CYS A 9 -1.41 -3.85 -0.94
CA CYS A 9 -0.74 -3.10 -2.01
C CYS A 9 -0.69 -3.94 -3.29
N ILE A 10 -1.35 -3.48 -4.34
CA ILE A 10 -1.38 -4.14 -5.65
C ILE A 10 -0.35 -3.55 -6.63
N ASN A 11 0.16 -2.35 -6.34
CA ASN A 11 1.08 -1.63 -7.21
C ASN A 11 2.14 -0.83 -6.43
N ASP A 12 3.35 -1.38 -6.39
CA ASP A 12 4.56 -0.81 -5.78
C ASP A 12 5.47 -0.06 -6.78
N THR A 13 4.99 0.27 -7.99
CA THR A 13 5.80 0.97 -8.97
C THR A 13 5.86 2.46 -8.68
N PHE A 14 6.98 2.89 -8.07
CA PHE A 14 7.28 4.29 -7.77
C PHE A 14 8.37 4.85 -8.69
N SER A 15 8.18 6.09 -9.15
CA SER A 15 9.20 6.82 -9.92
C SER A 15 10.44 7.10 -9.06
N PRO A 16 11.63 7.30 -9.67
CA PRO A 16 12.86 7.55 -8.93
C PRO A 16 12.76 8.74 -7.96
N THR A 17 12.08 9.82 -8.36
CA THR A 17 11.85 11.00 -7.53
C THR A 17 11.03 10.69 -6.28
N ILE A 18 10.02 9.82 -6.38
CA ILE A 18 9.22 9.40 -5.22
C ILE A 18 10.08 8.58 -4.26
N ARG A 19 10.91 7.67 -4.79
CA ARG A 19 11.84 6.86 -3.98
C ARG A 19 12.85 7.69 -3.19
N THR A 20 13.21 8.88 -3.67
CA THR A 20 14.10 9.80 -2.94
C THR A 20 13.38 10.63 -1.88
N LEU A 21 12.08 10.89 -2.05
CA LEU A 21 11.29 11.71 -1.12
C LEU A 21 10.70 10.89 0.02
N TYR A 22 10.31 9.65 -0.26
CA TYR A 22 9.65 8.77 0.71
C TYR A 22 10.70 7.96 1.49
N LYS A 23 10.54 7.91 2.81
CA LYS A 23 11.38 7.06 3.67
C LYS A 23 10.96 5.60 3.60
N GLN A 24 9.64 5.38 3.48
CA GLN A 24 9.02 4.08 3.44
C GLN A 24 8.01 4.04 2.30
N LEU A 25 8.06 2.96 1.53
CA LEU A 25 7.17 2.71 0.40
C LEU A 25 6.44 1.39 0.63
N PRO A 26 5.16 1.28 0.24
CA PRO A 26 4.41 0.05 0.32
C PRO A 26 4.99 -0.96 -0.67
N VAL A 27 5.03 -2.21 -0.22
CA VAL A 27 5.54 -3.35 -0.97
C VAL A 27 4.35 -4.11 -1.52
N LYS A 28 4.44 -4.56 -2.77
CA LYS A 28 3.39 -5.33 -3.43
C LYS A 28 3.06 -6.60 -2.61
N ASP A 29 1.78 -6.97 -2.63
CA ASP A 29 1.23 -8.15 -1.94
C ASP A 29 1.38 -8.11 -0.42
N THR A 30 1.70 -6.94 0.14
CA THR A 30 1.72 -6.70 1.60
C THR A 30 0.43 -6.04 2.04
N ILE A 31 -0.09 -6.50 3.18
CA ILE A 31 -1.31 -5.96 3.80
C ILE A 31 -0.93 -4.81 4.73
N TYR A 32 -1.69 -3.72 4.62
CA TYR A 32 -1.56 -2.50 5.41
C TYR A 32 -2.91 -2.08 5.97
N THR A 33 -2.89 -1.27 7.02
CA THR A 33 -4.09 -0.75 7.68
C THR A 33 -4.24 0.73 7.40
N VAL A 34 -5.40 1.15 6.91
CA VAL A 34 -5.67 2.56 6.61
C VAL A 34 -5.78 3.36 7.91
N ARG A 35 -4.82 4.23 8.17
CA ARG A 35 -4.79 5.13 9.32
C ARG A 35 -5.69 6.33 9.14
N GLU A 36 -5.67 6.89 7.94
CA GLU A 36 -6.40 8.11 7.59
C GLU A 36 -6.64 8.18 6.09
N VAL A 37 -7.79 8.72 5.71
CA VAL A 37 -8.15 8.98 4.31
C VAL A 37 -8.27 10.48 4.16
N PHE A 38 -7.51 11.03 3.22
CA PHE A 38 -7.51 12.47 2.94
C PHE A 38 -7.75 12.74 1.47
N LEU A 39 -8.26 13.93 1.17
CA LEU A 39 -8.40 14.38 -0.20
C LEU A 39 -7.06 14.92 -0.69
N GLY A 40 -6.37 14.14 -1.50
CA GLY A 40 -5.10 14.50 -2.12
C GLY A 40 -5.30 15.42 -3.33
N ARG A 41 -4.39 16.38 -3.50
CA ARG A 41 -4.30 17.23 -4.69
C ARG A 41 -3.26 16.65 -5.65
N GLU A 42 -3.64 16.42 -6.91
CA GLU A 42 -2.79 15.78 -7.91
C GLU A 42 -1.58 16.65 -8.32
N LYS A 43 -1.67 17.98 -8.11
CA LYS A 43 -0.60 18.93 -8.44
C LYS A 43 -0.02 19.61 -7.19
N ILE A 44 1.29 19.47 -7.03
CA ILE A 44 2.10 20.16 -6.02
C ILE A 44 1.97 21.69 -6.13
N VAL A 45 1.77 22.22 -7.35
CA VAL A 45 2.04 23.65 -7.64
C VAL A 45 0.78 24.50 -7.90
N LYS A 46 -0.35 23.94 -8.30
CA LYS A 46 -1.64 24.65 -8.45
C LYS A 46 -2.76 23.63 -8.35
N GLY A 47 -3.70 23.81 -7.42
CA GLY A 47 -4.86 22.94 -7.24
C GLY A 47 -5.54 22.68 -8.58
N GLY A 48 -5.37 21.47 -9.11
CA GLY A 48 -6.17 20.98 -10.23
C GLY A 48 -7.51 20.48 -9.69
N ASP A 49 -8.57 20.64 -10.48
CA ASP A 49 -9.93 20.21 -10.15
C ASP A 49 -10.09 18.68 -9.98
N THR A 50 -9.01 17.92 -10.10
CA THR A 50 -8.94 16.48 -9.88
C THR A 50 -8.50 16.18 -8.44
N ALA A 51 -9.49 15.85 -7.62
CA ALA A 51 -9.28 15.40 -6.26
C ALA A 51 -9.04 13.89 -6.23
N THR A 52 -7.80 13.50 -5.93
CA THR A 52 -7.42 12.08 -5.75
C THR A 52 -7.63 11.68 -4.30
N VAL A 53 -8.00 10.43 -4.03
CA VAL A 53 -8.10 9.94 -2.65
C VAL A 53 -6.71 9.47 -2.19
N GLY A 54 -6.17 10.15 -1.18
CA GLY A 54 -4.92 9.80 -0.52
C GLY A 54 -5.15 9.00 0.75
N LEU A 55 -4.25 8.08 1.04
CA LEU A 55 -4.27 7.19 2.20
C LEU A 55 -2.98 7.34 2.99
N LEU A 56 -3.12 7.36 4.31
CA LEU A 56 -2.03 7.12 5.25
C LEU A 56 -2.18 5.72 5.82
N LEU A 57 -1.05 5.04 6.02
CA LEU A 57 -1.02 3.68 6.56
C LEU A 57 -0.52 3.72 8.01
N GLU A 58 -0.90 2.74 8.83
CA GLU A 58 -0.42 2.66 10.20
C GLU A 58 1.02 2.18 10.28
N GLU A 59 1.35 1.20 9.42
CA GLU A 59 2.65 0.53 9.38
C GLU A 59 3.72 1.40 8.70
N LEU A 60 3.32 2.28 7.78
CA LEU A 60 4.23 3.17 7.06
C LEU A 60 4.03 4.61 7.52
N ARG A 61 5.07 5.21 8.10
CA ARG A 61 5.08 6.62 8.49
C ARG A 61 6.16 7.37 7.76
N ASN A 62 5.74 8.35 6.96
CA ASN A 62 6.63 9.19 6.18
C ASN A 62 6.80 10.58 6.81
N PRO A 63 7.89 11.29 6.48
CA PRO A 63 8.01 12.69 6.86
C PRO A 63 6.90 13.55 6.21
N PRO A 64 6.62 14.74 6.78
CA PRO A 64 5.74 15.71 6.15
C PRO A 64 6.29 16.13 4.78
N ASP A 65 5.39 16.42 3.84
CA ASP A 65 5.75 16.86 2.50
C ASP A 65 6.48 18.22 2.55
N PRO A 66 7.75 18.32 2.12
CA PRO A 66 8.51 19.57 2.12
C PRO A 66 7.91 20.64 1.19
N PHE A 67 7.03 20.26 0.26
CA PHE A 67 6.36 21.17 -0.67
C PHE A 67 4.95 21.55 -0.21
N HIS A 68 4.47 21.01 0.92
CA HIS A 68 3.16 21.30 1.45
C HIS A 68 3.23 22.32 2.60
N GLN A 69 2.64 23.51 2.42
CA GLN A 69 2.60 24.55 3.47
C GLN A 69 1.91 24.10 4.77
N GLY A 70 1.04 23.09 4.70
CA GLY A 70 0.35 22.52 5.87
C GLY A 70 1.02 21.29 6.48
N GLU A 71 2.28 20.98 6.14
CA GLU A 71 3.04 19.85 6.72
C GLU A 71 2.32 18.49 6.66
N GLN A 72 1.53 18.28 5.61
CA GLN A 72 0.75 17.07 5.47
C GLN A 72 1.68 15.89 5.17
N GLU A 73 1.48 14.76 5.84
CA GLU A 73 2.27 13.56 5.62
C GLU A 73 2.16 13.06 4.17
N LEU A 74 3.30 12.62 3.63
CA LEU A 74 3.37 11.99 2.33
C LEU A 74 2.60 10.66 2.32
N GLY A 75 1.35 10.72 1.90
CA GLY A 75 0.49 9.55 1.72
C GLY A 75 0.61 8.90 0.35
N PHE A 76 -0.27 7.92 0.13
CA PHE A 76 -0.31 7.11 -1.07
C PHE A 76 -1.68 7.18 -1.73
N THR A 77 -1.72 7.13 -3.07
CA THR A 77 -2.98 7.10 -3.82
C THR A 77 -3.75 5.81 -3.55
N SER A 78 -5.05 5.90 -3.31
CA SER A 78 -5.91 4.74 -3.06
C SER A 78 -5.91 3.71 -4.19
N GLU A 79 -5.68 4.14 -5.42
CA GLU A 79 -5.63 3.28 -6.62
C GLU A 79 -4.53 2.21 -6.57
N ARG A 80 -3.54 2.36 -5.69
CA ARG A 80 -2.44 1.38 -5.50
C ARG A 80 -2.80 0.27 -4.53
N PHE A 81 -3.97 0.36 -3.90
CA PHE A 81 -4.41 -0.57 -2.90
C PHE A 81 -5.73 -1.20 -3.31
N ALA A 82 -5.88 -2.49 -3.01
CA ALA A 82 -7.16 -3.16 -3.10
C ALA A 82 -7.71 -3.37 -1.68
N PRO A 83 -9.01 -3.14 -1.43
CA PRO A 83 -9.62 -3.50 -0.16
C PRO A 83 -9.56 -5.03 -0.01
N LEU A 84 -9.05 -5.50 1.12
CA LEU A 84 -9.15 -6.90 1.47
C LEU A 84 -10.59 -7.12 1.94
N ASN A 85 -11.43 -7.74 1.12
CA ASN A 85 -12.74 -8.19 1.59
C ASN A 85 -12.48 -9.27 2.64
N GLU A 86 -12.86 -9.02 3.89
CA GLU A 86 -12.91 -10.02 4.95
C GLU A 86 -14.02 -11.02 4.58
N LEU A 87 -13.69 -11.98 3.72
CA LEU A 87 -14.35 -13.28 3.81
C LEU A 87 -13.88 -13.90 5.14
N PRO A 88 -14.79 -14.43 5.98
CA PRO A 88 -14.40 -15.00 7.26
C PRO A 88 -13.30 -16.05 7.07
N ASP A 89 -12.28 -16.00 7.92
CA ASP A 89 -11.00 -16.72 7.82
C ASP A 89 -11.15 -18.19 7.37
N GLU A 90 -10.85 -18.48 6.11
CA GLU A 90 -10.48 -19.85 5.71
C GLU A 90 -8.96 -20.00 5.90
N LYS A 91 -8.64 -20.70 6.98
CA LYS A 91 -7.31 -21.01 7.50
C LYS A 91 -6.44 -21.74 6.49
N VAL A 92 -5.20 -21.27 6.35
CA VAL A 92 -3.96 -22.06 6.18
C VAL A 92 -3.95 -23.10 5.06
N GLU A 93 -3.30 -22.76 3.93
CA GLU A 93 -2.58 -23.76 3.12
C GLU A 93 -1.13 -23.29 2.95
N ALA A 94 -0.34 -23.56 4.00
CA ALA A 94 1.07 -23.83 3.82
C ALA A 94 1.19 -25.26 3.25
N GLU A 95 1.17 -25.40 1.93
CA GLU A 95 1.67 -26.63 1.29
C GLU A 95 3.18 -26.48 1.02
N GLU A 96 3.96 -26.67 2.07
CA GLU A 96 5.31 -27.25 1.95
C GLU A 96 5.15 -28.78 1.86
N VAL A 97 5.01 -29.37 0.67
CA VAL A 97 5.54 -30.73 0.40
C VAL A 97 5.72 -30.96 -1.12
N VAL A 98 6.94 -30.84 -1.64
CA VAL A 98 7.34 -31.61 -2.83
C VAL A 98 8.54 -32.46 -2.46
N GLY A 99 8.26 -33.51 -1.70
CA GLY A 99 9.16 -34.64 -1.52
C GLY A 99 8.60 -35.85 -2.27
N VAL A 100 8.95 -36.05 -3.54
CA VAL A 100 8.93 -37.38 -4.18
C VAL A 100 10.00 -37.44 -5.26
N GLY A 101 11.06 -38.18 -5.01
CA GLY A 101 12.11 -38.46 -5.98
C GLY A 101 13.08 -39.54 -5.53
N ALA A 102 12.64 -40.50 -4.71
CA ALA A 102 13.42 -41.66 -4.32
C ALA A 102 12.51 -42.87 -4.14
N TRP A 103 12.16 -43.55 -5.24
CA TRP A 103 11.96 -45.00 -5.24
C TRP A 103 11.89 -45.54 -6.69
N MET A 104 12.87 -46.35 -7.05
CA MET A 104 12.84 -47.34 -8.13
C MET A 104 12.97 -48.69 -7.41
N PRO A 105 12.14 -49.71 -7.67
CA PRO A 105 12.51 -50.67 -8.73
C PRO A 105 11.34 -51.43 -9.39
N ALA A 106 11.64 -52.03 -10.55
CA ALA A 106 11.17 -53.36 -10.96
C ALA A 106 12.22 -53.98 -11.89
#